data_AF-A0A2U1AVB1-F1
#
_entry.id   AF-A0A2U1AVB1-F1
#
_cell.length_a   1.000
_cell.length_b   1.000
_cell.length_c   1.000
_cell.angle_alpha   90.00
_cell.angle_beta   90.00
_cell.angle_gamma   90.00
#
_symmetry.space_group_name_H-M   'P 1'
#
loop_
_entity.id
_entity.type
_entity.pdbx_description
1 polymer ?
#
loop_
_entity_poly.entity_id
_entity_poly.type
_entity_poly.pdbx_seq_one_letter_code
_entity_poly.pdbx_strand_id
1 'polypeptide(L)'
;MKDLQTYLSGFYGAEEYPALRVQIDSWSAVRPLAGLSVLDGTPVFRNTMTKYLALLAGGAELTVVLGDGIPHDPEIARLLPEFGIPVLSGEEARRREFDVVLDCAGVNTAVKSKYGYVELTRSGMYRYRECRQPVFLADDGRIKVIETGLGTGDGFRRGMAHAGYGDFKGRRIVLFGCGKVGRGIAMYALLGGAELTVVDDASRVKPPEGAVLVDFRDREAVEAALDGVWCVVSATGRAGALAGTFDMEKLAAGNALIANMGVEDEFGPELPAERVLNRKAPLNFVLEEPTRLKYIDPTMALDNAGIPVLLAGGLPAGLVQPSPELEEKILDAVRKHGAVAPELPLMEEFL
;
A
#
# COMPACT_ATOMS: atom_id res chain seq x y z
N MET A 1 18.62 -3.72 25.69
CA MET A 1 17.82 -3.30 24.52
C MET A 1 18.51 -3.84 23.30
N LYS A 2 17.78 -4.51 22.41
CA LYS A 2 18.33 -4.97 21.12
C LYS A 2 18.54 -3.75 20.21
N ASP A 3 19.49 -3.85 19.29
CA ASP A 3 19.71 -2.83 18.27
C ASP A 3 18.81 -3.12 17.05
N LEU A 4 17.92 -2.19 16.72
CA LEU A 4 16.95 -2.36 15.64
C LEU A 4 17.64 -2.42 14.28
N GLN A 5 18.68 -1.61 14.06
CA GLN A 5 19.40 -1.57 12.79
C GLN A 5 20.10 -2.89 12.50
N THR A 6 20.80 -3.45 13.49
CA THR A 6 21.44 -4.76 13.41
C THR A 6 20.42 -5.85 13.11
N TYR A 7 19.27 -5.84 13.79
CA TYR A 7 18.20 -6.81 13.52
C TYR A 7 17.71 -6.72 12.06
N LEU A 8 17.35 -5.54 11.57
CA LEU A 8 16.81 -5.35 10.22
C LEU A 8 17.84 -5.62 9.12
N SER A 9 19.12 -5.37 9.38
CA SER A 9 20.21 -5.68 8.44
C SER A 9 20.36 -7.19 8.15
N GLY A 10 19.82 -8.05 9.01
CA GLY A 10 19.74 -9.49 8.76
C GLY A 10 18.68 -9.90 7.73
N PHE A 11 17.78 -8.98 7.33
CA PHE A 11 16.66 -9.25 6.45
C PHE A 11 16.66 -8.41 5.17
N TYR A 12 17.13 -7.16 5.24
CA TYR A 12 16.98 -6.20 4.13
C TYR A 12 18.30 -5.56 3.72
N GLY A 13 18.53 -5.51 2.40
CA GLY A 13 19.61 -4.77 1.77
C GLY A 13 19.32 -3.26 1.71
N ALA A 14 20.36 -2.42 1.71
CA ALA A 14 20.19 -0.96 1.68
C ALA A 14 19.49 -0.47 0.40
N GLU A 15 19.65 -1.21 -0.70
CA GLU A 15 18.97 -1.00 -1.98
C GLU A 15 17.46 -1.24 -1.91
N GLU A 16 16.95 -1.93 -0.89
CA GLU A 16 15.51 -2.12 -0.69
C GLU A 16 14.85 -0.95 0.01
N TYR A 17 15.61 -0.07 0.69
CA TYR A 17 15.06 1.10 1.37
C TYR A 17 15.91 2.37 1.21
N PRO A 18 16.25 2.75 -0.04
CA PRO A 18 17.14 3.88 -0.29
C PRO A 18 16.59 5.22 0.20
N ALA A 19 15.26 5.44 0.16
CA ALA A 19 14.67 6.69 0.60
C ALA A 19 14.77 6.85 2.12
N LEU A 20 14.37 5.82 2.86
CA LEU A 20 14.54 5.77 4.31
C LEU A 20 16.02 5.81 4.69
N ARG A 21 16.92 5.22 3.89
CA ARG A 21 18.36 5.29 4.17
C ARG A 21 18.89 6.73 4.11
N VAL A 22 18.58 7.46 3.04
CA VAL A 22 18.94 8.88 2.93
C VAL A 22 18.30 9.70 4.06
N GLN A 23 17.06 9.37 4.44
CA GLN A 23 16.38 10.00 5.55
C GLN A 23 17.11 9.72 6.89
N ILE A 24 17.44 8.47 7.20
CA ILE A 24 18.21 8.06 8.39
C ILE A 24 19.54 8.81 8.46
N ASP A 25 20.32 8.79 7.37
CA ASP A 25 21.64 9.43 7.34
C ASP A 25 21.52 10.94 7.58
N SER A 26 20.58 11.61 6.91
CA SER A 26 20.38 13.06 7.08
C SER A 26 19.82 13.44 8.47
N TRP A 27 18.89 12.65 9.00
CA TRP A 27 18.23 12.93 10.27
C TRP A 27 19.11 12.60 11.47
N SER A 28 20.01 11.62 11.36
CA SER A 28 21.00 11.34 12.40
C SER A 28 21.91 12.54 12.70
N ALA A 29 22.21 13.35 11.68
CA ALA A 29 23.09 14.51 11.79
C ALA A 29 22.40 15.74 12.40
N VAL A 30 21.14 16.00 12.02
CA VAL A 30 20.43 17.24 12.39
C VAL A 30 19.33 17.03 13.45
N ARG A 31 18.96 15.78 13.71
CA ARG A 31 17.96 15.34 14.70
C ARG A 31 16.69 16.21 14.71
N PRO A 32 15.94 16.29 13.59
CA PRO A 32 14.84 17.24 13.44
C PRO A 32 13.64 16.93 14.35
N LEU A 33 13.60 15.76 14.98
CA LEU A 33 12.52 15.28 15.83
C LEU A 33 12.92 15.20 17.32
N ALA A 34 14.07 15.77 17.69
CA ALA A 34 14.61 15.68 19.05
C ALA A 34 13.61 16.20 20.10
N GLY A 35 13.23 15.32 21.04
CA GLY A 35 12.32 15.65 22.14
C GLY A 35 10.84 15.70 21.75
N LEU A 36 10.48 15.25 20.56
CA LEU A 36 9.08 15.13 20.13
C LEU A 36 8.54 13.74 20.42
N SER A 37 7.35 13.69 21.00
CA SER A 37 6.57 12.47 21.16
C SER A 37 5.83 12.16 19.86
N VAL A 38 6.15 11.01 19.23
CA VAL A 38 5.54 10.59 17.96
C VAL A 38 4.80 9.28 18.18
N LEU A 39 3.52 9.25 17.81
CA LEU A 39 2.73 8.03 17.78
C LEU A 39 2.66 7.49 16.35
N ASP A 40 3.08 6.26 16.13
CA ASP A 40 2.89 5.54 14.87
C ASP A 40 1.74 4.52 14.99
N GLY A 41 0.70 4.72 14.20
CA GLY A 41 -0.47 3.83 14.09
C GLY A 41 -0.61 3.21 12.71
N THR A 42 0.52 2.96 12.03
CA THR A 42 0.58 2.35 10.70
C THR A 42 0.72 0.82 10.80
N PRO A 43 0.55 0.04 9.71
CA PRO A 43 0.71 -1.41 9.75
C PRO A 43 2.06 -1.86 10.31
N VAL A 44 2.05 -2.84 11.21
CA VAL A 44 3.27 -3.30 11.92
C VAL A 44 3.71 -4.65 11.36
N PHE A 45 4.73 -4.62 10.51
CA PHE A 45 5.38 -5.79 9.92
C PHE A 45 6.89 -5.58 9.96
N ARG A 46 7.68 -6.64 9.74
CA ARG A 46 9.15 -6.54 9.81
C ARG A 46 9.70 -5.47 8.88
N ASN A 47 9.17 -5.36 7.66
CA ASN A 47 9.59 -4.37 6.68
C ASN A 47 9.21 -2.94 7.10
N THR A 48 8.06 -2.71 7.74
CA THR A 48 7.65 -1.36 8.16
C THR A 48 8.47 -0.83 9.34
N MET A 49 9.13 -1.70 10.11
CA MET A 49 10.08 -1.28 11.16
C MET A 49 11.27 -0.46 10.64
N THR A 50 11.60 -0.55 9.35
CA THR A 50 12.64 0.30 8.73
C THR A 50 12.29 1.78 8.80
N LYS A 51 11.01 2.13 8.77
CA LYS A 51 10.51 3.50 9.02
C LYS A 51 10.94 4.02 10.39
N TYR A 52 10.93 3.16 11.41
CA TYR A 52 11.25 3.50 12.79
C TYR A 52 12.73 3.86 12.97
N LEU A 53 13.62 3.27 12.16
CA LEU A 53 15.03 3.67 12.16
C LEU A 53 15.20 5.16 11.86
N ALA A 54 14.46 5.68 10.87
CA ALA A 54 14.55 7.09 10.52
C ALA A 54 13.98 7.98 11.63
N LEU A 55 12.80 7.63 12.17
CA LEU A 55 12.17 8.37 13.29
C LEU A 55 13.10 8.45 14.52
N LEU A 56 13.68 7.31 14.91
CA LEU A 56 14.63 7.23 16.03
C LEU A 56 15.93 7.98 15.73
N ALA A 57 16.49 7.88 14.52
CA ALA A 57 17.65 8.65 14.10
C ALA A 57 17.38 10.16 14.14
N GLY A 58 16.15 10.57 13.83
CA GLY A 58 15.68 11.94 13.96
C GLY A 58 15.53 12.42 15.40
N GLY A 59 15.60 11.53 16.39
CA GLY A 59 15.53 11.85 17.81
C GLY A 59 14.12 11.83 18.40
N ALA A 60 13.13 11.26 17.70
CA ALA A 60 11.77 11.14 18.20
C ALA A 60 11.67 10.17 19.39
N GLU A 61 10.82 10.50 20.35
CA GLU A 61 10.30 9.57 21.35
C GLU A 61 9.15 8.78 20.72
N LEU A 62 9.51 7.70 20.02
CA LEU A 62 8.56 6.89 19.24
C LEU A 62 7.75 5.95 20.13
N THR A 63 6.43 5.96 19.96
CA THR A 63 5.49 4.97 20.49
C THR A 63 4.68 4.39 19.34
N VAL A 64 4.37 3.09 19.38
CA VAL A 64 3.49 2.43 18.40
C VAL A 64 2.12 2.18 19.02
N VAL A 65 1.04 2.36 18.26
CA VAL A 65 -0.31 1.96 18.65
C VAL A 65 -0.81 0.82 17.77
N LEU A 66 -1.32 -0.23 18.42
CA LEU A 66 -2.06 -1.28 17.73
C LEU A 66 -3.55 -0.93 17.81
N GLY A 67 -4.03 -0.22 16.80
CA GLY A 67 -5.42 0.19 16.67
C GLY A 67 -6.32 -0.90 16.07
N ASP A 68 -7.63 -0.80 16.33
CA ASP A 68 -8.61 -1.73 15.76
C ASP A 68 -8.61 -1.66 14.23
N GLY A 69 -8.49 -2.81 13.58
CA GLY A 69 -8.60 -2.95 12.12
C GLY A 69 -7.34 -2.62 11.32
N ILE A 70 -6.21 -2.29 11.95
CA ILE A 70 -4.92 -2.16 11.28
C ILE A 70 -4.18 -3.50 11.30
N PRO A 71 -3.78 -4.03 10.12
CA PRO A 71 -3.08 -5.31 10.06
C PRO A 71 -1.70 -5.20 10.71
N HIS A 72 -1.32 -6.23 11.45
CA HIS A 72 0.00 -6.36 12.04
C HIS A 72 0.41 -7.82 12.16
N ASP A 73 1.71 -8.06 12.19
CA ASP A 73 2.32 -9.32 12.57
C ASP A 73 2.44 -9.37 14.12
N PRO A 74 1.77 -10.31 14.80
CA PRO A 74 1.81 -10.43 16.26
C PRO A 74 3.21 -10.69 16.82
N GLU A 75 4.08 -11.39 16.08
CA GLU A 75 5.46 -11.65 16.53
C GLU A 75 6.28 -10.37 16.48
N ILE A 76 6.14 -9.59 15.40
CA ILE A 76 6.82 -8.30 15.26
C ILE A 76 6.34 -7.30 16.30
N ALA A 77 5.02 -7.22 16.53
CA ALA A 77 4.44 -6.39 17.57
C ALA A 77 5.03 -6.69 18.97
N ARG A 78 5.23 -7.98 19.29
CA ARG A 78 5.83 -8.41 20.57
C ARG A 78 7.31 -8.06 20.69
N LEU A 79 8.03 -7.93 19.58
CA LEU A 79 9.45 -7.60 19.57
C LEU A 79 9.75 -6.11 19.75
N LEU A 80 8.81 -5.21 19.41
CA LEU A 80 9.03 -3.75 19.48
C LEU A 80 9.57 -3.25 20.85
N PRO A 81 9.04 -3.70 22.01
CA PRO A 81 9.57 -3.29 23.31
C PRO A 81 11.02 -3.72 23.56
N GLU A 82 11.49 -4.81 22.93
CA GLU A 82 12.88 -5.25 23.06
C GLU A 82 13.87 -4.28 22.40
N PHE A 83 13.40 -3.50 21.41
CA PHE A 83 14.11 -2.41 20.76
C PHE A 83 13.87 -1.04 21.43
N GLY A 84 13.17 -1.01 22.57
CA GLY A 84 12.87 0.22 23.29
C GLY A 84 11.72 1.04 22.71
N ILE A 85 10.89 0.45 21.84
CA ILE A 85 9.71 1.10 21.26
C ILE A 85 8.47 0.63 22.03
N PRO A 86 7.84 1.50 22.85
CA PRO A 86 6.63 1.13 23.58
C PRO A 86 5.46 0.88 22.63
N VAL A 87 4.59 -0.05 23.00
CA VAL A 87 3.37 -0.38 22.27
C VAL A 87 2.16 -0.09 23.17
N LEU A 88 1.17 0.61 22.63
CA LEU A 88 -0.08 0.95 23.30
C LEU A 88 -1.27 0.31 22.59
N SER A 89 -2.33 0.03 23.34
CA SER A 89 -3.67 -0.15 22.79
C SER A 89 -4.26 1.19 22.31
N GLY A 90 -5.25 1.13 21.43
CA GLY A 90 -5.99 2.32 21.00
C GLY A 90 -6.65 3.08 22.16
N GLU A 91 -7.10 2.39 23.21
CA GLU A 91 -7.68 3.01 24.40
C GLU A 91 -6.64 3.81 25.21
N GLU A 92 -5.44 3.26 25.36
CA GLU A 92 -4.33 3.93 26.04
C GLU A 92 -3.82 5.13 25.26
N ALA A 93 -3.72 5.01 23.93
CA ALA A 93 -3.29 6.11 23.06
C ALA A 93 -4.26 7.31 23.17
N ARG A 94 -5.58 7.08 23.18
CA ARG A 94 -6.60 8.15 23.29
C ARG A 94 -6.57 8.92 24.61
N ARG A 95 -5.94 8.36 25.66
CA ARG A 95 -5.76 9.04 26.95
C ARG A 95 -4.55 9.97 26.98
N ARG A 96 -3.70 9.93 25.95
CA ARG A 96 -2.46 10.70 25.85
C ARG A 96 -2.61 11.79 24.79
N GLU A 97 -1.67 12.71 24.82
CA GLU A 97 -1.44 13.68 23.75
C GLU A 97 -0.03 13.45 23.22
N PHE A 98 0.12 13.48 21.90
CA PHE A 98 1.39 13.33 21.20
C PHE A 98 1.68 14.60 20.40
N ASP A 99 2.95 14.87 20.08
CA ASP A 99 3.29 16.02 19.25
C ASP A 99 2.78 15.81 17.81
N VAL A 100 2.98 14.61 17.26
CA VAL A 100 2.46 14.20 15.94
C VAL A 100 1.95 12.76 15.99
N VAL A 101 0.86 12.48 15.27
CA VAL A 101 0.29 11.14 15.08
C VAL A 101 0.42 10.76 13.61
N LEU A 102 1.11 9.66 13.32
CA LEU A 102 1.14 8.99 12.02
C LEU A 102 0.02 7.96 12.01
N ASP A 103 -0.94 8.10 11.12
CA ASP A 103 -2.17 7.32 11.09
C ASP A 103 -2.33 6.57 9.76
N CYS A 104 -3.14 5.52 9.82
CA CYS A 104 -3.52 4.71 8.69
C CYS A 104 -5.03 4.44 8.79
N ALA A 105 -5.74 4.58 7.67
CA ALA A 105 -7.18 4.43 7.58
C ALA A 105 -7.98 5.33 8.54
N GLY A 106 -7.36 6.39 9.10
CA GLY A 106 -7.99 7.30 10.04
C GLY A 106 -8.52 6.63 11.31
N VAL A 107 -7.90 5.53 11.79
CA VAL A 107 -8.36 4.83 12.99
C VAL A 107 -7.96 5.55 14.28
N ASN A 108 -6.95 6.42 14.22
CA ASN A 108 -6.42 7.17 15.36
C ASN A 108 -6.87 8.63 15.39
N THR A 109 -7.89 9.00 14.61
CA THR A 109 -8.50 10.36 14.61
C THR A 109 -8.93 10.89 15.98
N ALA A 110 -9.19 9.99 16.94
CA ALA A 110 -9.56 10.35 18.32
C ALA A 110 -8.36 10.56 19.25
N VAL A 111 -7.13 10.24 18.81
CA VAL A 111 -5.91 10.50 19.58
C VAL A 111 -5.54 11.97 19.43
N LYS A 112 -5.22 12.63 20.53
CA LYS A 112 -4.87 14.06 20.50
C LYS A 112 -3.46 14.25 19.94
N SER A 113 -3.36 15.11 18.92
CA SER A 113 -2.08 15.59 18.38
C SER A 113 -1.92 17.09 18.61
N LYS A 114 -0.70 17.54 18.91
CA LYS A 114 -0.38 18.96 19.11
C LYS A 114 -0.20 19.70 17.77
N TYR A 115 0.56 19.13 16.84
CA TYR A 115 0.92 19.77 15.57
C TYR A 115 0.09 19.30 14.38
N GLY A 116 -0.54 18.12 14.48
CA GLY A 116 -1.39 17.57 13.42
C GLY A 116 -1.11 16.09 13.15
N TYR A 117 -1.62 15.62 12.02
CA TYR A 117 -1.64 14.20 11.68
C TYR A 117 -0.92 13.98 10.36
N VAL A 118 -0.33 12.80 10.19
CA VAL A 118 0.06 12.27 8.89
C VAL A 118 -0.88 11.12 8.58
N GLU A 119 -1.53 11.12 7.42
CA GLU A 119 -2.42 10.03 7.01
C GLU A 119 -1.84 9.29 5.80
N LEU A 120 -1.64 7.99 5.98
CA LEU A 120 -0.98 7.10 5.01
C LEU A 120 -1.89 6.64 3.85
N THR A 121 -3.22 6.73 4.01
CA THR A 121 -4.17 6.05 3.13
C THR A 121 -5.34 6.92 2.67
N ARG A 122 -5.89 6.57 1.49
CA ARG A 122 -7.12 7.18 0.98
C ARG A 122 -8.33 6.99 1.90
N SER A 123 -8.46 5.83 2.55
CA SER A 123 -9.62 5.56 3.42
C SER A 123 -9.62 6.50 4.63
N GLY A 124 -8.45 6.79 5.18
CA GLY A 124 -8.31 7.76 6.28
C GLY A 124 -8.56 9.20 5.85
N MET A 125 -8.26 9.57 4.60
CA MET A 125 -8.61 10.89 4.05
C MET A 125 -10.07 11.24 4.29
N TYR A 126 -11.01 10.30 4.09
CA TYR A 126 -12.44 10.53 4.33
C TYR A 126 -12.76 10.87 5.78
N ARG A 127 -12.03 10.28 6.74
CA ARG A 127 -12.22 10.53 8.17
C ARG A 127 -11.60 11.85 8.63
N TYR A 128 -10.56 12.30 7.94
CA TYR A 128 -9.88 13.57 8.23
C TYR A 128 -10.44 14.79 7.48
N ARG A 129 -11.48 14.63 6.64
CA ARG A 129 -12.07 15.73 5.84
C ARG A 129 -12.47 16.97 6.62
N GLU A 130 -12.95 16.77 7.85
CA GLU A 130 -13.42 17.84 8.72
C GLU A 130 -12.44 18.13 9.87
N CYS A 131 -11.20 17.62 9.77
CA CYS A 131 -10.19 17.83 10.80
C CYS A 131 -9.84 19.32 10.91
N ARG A 132 -9.82 19.83 12.14
CA ARG A 132 -9.53 21.24 12.43
C ARG A 132 -8.04 21.53 12.60
N GLN A 133 -7.20 20.51 12.45
CA GLN A 133 -5.75 20.63 12.44
C GLN A 133 -5.23 20.23 11.05
N PRO A 134 -3.99 20.60 10.70
CA PRO A 134 -3.35 20.13 9.49
C PRO A 134 -3.21 18.59 9.49
N VAL A 135 -3.47 17.99 8.34
CA VAL A 135 -3.33 16.55 8.08
C VAL A 135 -2.49 16.37 6.81
N PHE A 136 -1.23 15.99 6.94
CA PHE A 136 -0.38 15.69 5.79
C PHE A 136 -0.81 14.36 5.17
N LEU A 137 -1.28 14.37 3.93
CA LEU A 137 -1.85 13.20 3.26
C LEU A 137 -0.79 12.51 2.39
N ALA A 138 -0.08 11.52 2.93
CA ALA A 138 0.95 10.79 2.19
C ALA A 138 0.38 9.93 1.03
N ASP A 139 -0.90 9.54 1.09
CA ASP A 139 -1.57 8.73 0.05
C ASP A 139 -1.66 9.42 -1.33
N ASP A 140 -1.84 10.75 -1.34
CA ASP A 140 -2.07 11.48 -2.59
C ASP A 140 -0.77 11.80 -3.34
N GLY A 141 0.37 11.53 -2.72
CA GLY A 141 1.66 11.65 -3.38
C GLY A 141 1.75 10.72 -4.60
N ARG A 142 2.37 11.20 -5.68
CA ARG A 142 2.73 10.38 -6.84
C ARG A 142 3.57 9.17 -6.43
N ILE A 143 4.36 9.28 -5.36
CA ILE A 143 5.13 8.19 -4.77
C ILE A 143 4.26 6.96 -4.45
N LYS A 144 3.02 7.16 -4.01
CA LYS A 144 2.13 6.06 -3.58
C LYS A 144 1.82 5.07 -4.71
N VAL A 145 2.05 5.44 -5.97
CA VAL A 145 1.90 4.51 -7.11
C VAL A 145 2.92 3.38 -7.09
N ILE A 146 4.08 3.56 -6.46
CA ILE A 146 5.10 2.52 -6.34
C ILE A 146 4.57 1.38 -5.45
N GLU A 147 4.02 1.72 -4.27
CA GLU A 147 3.39 0.76 -3.37
C GLU A 147 2.13 0.14 -3.99
N THR A 148 1.18 1.00 -4.42
CA THR A 148 -0.15 0.56 -4.83
C THR A 148 -0.20 -0.05 -6.22
N GLY A 149 0.69 0.37 -7.12
CA GLY A 149 0.87 -0.22 -8.45
C GLY A 149 1.86 -1.37 -8.41
N LEU A 150 3.16 -1.06 -8.41
CA LEU A 150 4.21 -2.08 -8.52
C LEU A 150 4.17 -3.09 -7.37
N GLY A 151 4.02 -2.61 -6.14
CA GLY A 151 3.98 -3.48 -4.95
C GLY A 151 2.81 -4.45 -4.95
N THR A 152 1.61 -3.99 -5.33
CA THR A 152 0.43 -4.85 -5.40
C THR A 152 0.47 -5.79 -6.61
N GLY A 153 1.01 -5.33 -7.75
CA GLY A 153 1.23 -6.19 -8.92
C GLY A 153 2.23 -7.32 -8.66
N ASP A 154 3.36 -7.02 -8.01
CA ASP A 154 4.32 -8.03 -7.57
C ASP A 154 3.69 -8.95 -6.51
N GLY A 155 2.90 -8.39 -5.59
CA GLY A 155 2.10 -9.14 -4.61
C GLY A 155 1.15 -10.14 -5.26
N PHE A 156 0.42 -9.75 -6.31
CA PHE A 156 -0.44 -10.65 -7.07
C PHE A 156 0.37 -11.80 -7.67
N ARG A 157 1.47 -11.50 -8.37
CA ARG A 157 2.33 -12.52 -8.99
C ARG A 157 2.89 -13.51 -7.95
N ARG A 158 3.38 -13.01 -6.80
CA ARG A 158 3.88 -13.84 -5.71
C ARG A 158 2.76 -14.65 -5.05
N GLY A 159 1.59 -14.05 -4.86
CA GLY A 159 0.41 -14.73 -4.30
C GLY A 159 -0.07 -15.88 -5.18
N MET A 160 -0.12 -15.66 -6.50
CA MET A 160 -0.42 -16.72 -7.46
C MET A 160 0.64 -17.83 -7.43
N ALA A 161 1.93 -17.49 -7.38
CA ALA A 161 3.01 -18.47 -7.23
C ALA A 161 2.90 -19.27 -5.93
N HIS A 162 2.58 -18.62 -4.81
CA HIS A 162 2.34 -19.27 -3.52
C HIS A 162 1.16 -20.25 -3.57
N ALA A 163 0.12 -19.92 -4.34
CA ALA A 163 -1.02 -20.79 -4.59
C ALA A 163 -0.75 -21.90 -5.63
N GLY A 164 0.46 -22.00 -6.19
CA GLY A 164 0.85 -23.01 -7.18
C GLY A 164 0.63 -22.62 -8.65
N TYR A 165 0.34 -21.34 -8.91
CA TYR A 165 -0.07 -20.81 -10.22
C TYR A 165 0.88 -19.75 -10.77
N GLY A 166 2.19 -19.90 -10.57
CA GLY A 166 3.18 -18.87 -10.91
C GLY A 166 3.55 -18.73 -12.39
N ASP A 167 3.14 -19.66 -13.26
CA ASP A 167 3.44 -19.62 -14.70
C ASP A 167 2.30 -18.97 -15.49
N PHE A 168 2.52 -17.72 -15.89
CA PHE A 168 1.55 -16.91 -16.63
C PHE A 168 1.69 -17.05 -18.15
N LYS A 169 2.71 -17.75 -18.65
CA LYS A 169 3.04 -17.76 -20.07
C LYS A 169 1.92 -18.35 -20.93
N GLY A 170 1.40 -17.57 -21.87
CA GLY A 170 0.28 -17.95 -22.75
C GLY A 170 -1.04 -18.17 -22.01
N ARG A 171 -1.14 -17.79 -20.73
CA ARG A 171 -2.38 -17.89 -19.96
C ARG A 171 -3.26 -16.69 -20.25
N ARG A 172 -4.55 -16.94 -20.47
CA ARG A 172 -5.57 -15.90 -20.62
C ARG A 172 -5.99 -15.38 -19.25
N ILE A 173 -5.77 -14.10 -18.99
CA ILE A 173 -6.16 -13.42 -17.74
C ILE A 173 -7.16 -12.32 -18.10
N VAL A 174 -8.28 -12.29 -17.37
CA VAL A 174 -9.23 -11.16 -17.39
C VAL A 174 -9.05 -10.38 -16.10
N LEU A 175 -8.75 -9.09 -16.21
CA LEU A 175 -8.58 -8.17 -15.11
C LEU A 175 -9.69 -7.11 -15.12
N PHE A 176 -10.49 -7.05 -14.06
CA PHE A 176 -11.45 -5.99 -13.85
C PHE A 176 -10.82 -4.82 -13.07
N GLY A 177 -10.82 -3.63 -13.67
CA GLY A 177 -10.24 -2.43 -13.09
C GLY A 177 -8.80 -2.16 -13.55
N CYS A 178 -8.55 -0.92 -13.98
CA CYS A 178 -7.30 -0.43 -14.57
C CYS A 178 -6.82 0.86 -13.87
N GLY A 179 -7.14 1.01 -12.59
CA GLY A 179 -6.55 2.04 -11.72
C GLY A 179 -5.09 1.74 -11.35
N LYS A 180 -4.56 2.37 -10.28
CA LYS A 180 -3.17 2.16 -9.81
C LYS A 180 -2.85 0.66 -9.60
N VAL A 181 -3.69 -0.04 -8.84
CA VAL A 181 -3.56 -1.48 -8.56
C VAL A 181 -3.69 -2.33 -9.82
N GLY A 182 -4.77 -2.10 -10.59
CA GLY A 182 -5.04 -2.83 -11.83
C GLY A 182 -3.88 -2.72 -12.83
N ARG A 183 -3.31 -1.54 -13.03
CA ARG A 183 -2.14 -1.37 -13.89
C ARG A 183 -0.91 -2.11 -13.39
N GLY A 184 -0.66 -2.10 -12.08
CA GLY A 184 0.35 -2.94 -11.44
C GLY A 184 0.21 -4.41 -11.83
N ILE A 185 -0.98 -4.97 -11.65
CA ILE A 185 -1.31 -6.35 -11.99
C ILE A 185 -1.14 -6.61 -13.49
N ALA A 186 -1.66 -5.70 -14.34
CA ALA A 186 -1.60 -5.82 -15.78
C ALA A 186 -0.16 -5.94 -16.29
N MET A 187 0.74 -5.09 -15.79
CA MET A 187 2.14 -5.14 -16.18
C MET A 187 2.82 -6.44 -15.76
N TYR A 188 2.61 -6.88 -14.53
CA TYR A 188 3.19 -8.14 -14.04
C TYR A 188 2.63 -9.37 -14.75
N ALA A 189 1.35 -9.32 -15.16
CA ALA A 189 0.74 -10.34 -16.02
C ALA A 189 1.42 -10.38 -17.40
N LEU A 190 1.56 -9.23 -18.05
CA LEU A 190 2.19 -9.11 -19.38
C LEU A 190 3.68 -9.47 -19.37
N LEU A 191 4.44 -9.03 -18.36
CA LEU A 191 5.84 -9.42 -18.15
C LEU A 191 5.98 -10.94 -17.92
N GLY A 192 4.98 -11.56 -17.29
CA GLY A 192 4.87 -13.01 -17.16
C GLY A 192 4.48 -13.74 -18.44
N GLY A 193 4.19 -13.02 -19.53
CA GLY A 193 3.79 -13.57 -20.83
C GLY A 193 2.31 -13.97 -20.92
N ALA A 194 1.44 -13.42 -20.07
CA ALA A 194 0.00 -13.64 -20.16
C ALA A 194 -0.63 -12.95 -21.38
N GLU A 195 -1.72 -13.54 -21.87
CA GLU A 195 -2.67 -12.86 -22.76
C GLU A 195 -3.69 -12.12 -21.89
N LEU A 196 -3.63 -10.79 -21.86
CA LEU A 196 -4.39 -9.98 -20.92
C LEU A 196 -5.56 -9.26 -21.57
N THR A 197 -6.75 -9.44 -21.02
CA THR A 197 -7.91 -8.58 -21.26
C THR A 197 -8.21 -7.76 -20.00
N VAL A 198 -8.27 -6.45 -20.15
CA VAL A 198 -8.66 -5.51 -19.10
C VAL A 198 -10.11 -5.09 -19.35
N VAL A 199 -10.94 -5.17 -18.31
CA VAL A 199 -12.34 -4.74 -18.32
C VAL A 199 -12.48 -3.52 -17.41
N ASP A 200 -12.86 -2.38 -17.98
CA ASP A 200 -13.08 -1.11 -17.24
C ASP A 200 -13.90 -0.13 -18.10
N ASP A 201 -14.15 1.10 -17.61
CA ASP A 201 -14.72 2.19 -18.39
C ASP A 201 -13.72 2.63 -19.48
N ALA A 202 -13.93 2.12 -20.70
CA ALA A 202 -13.06 2.37 -21.83
C ALA A 202 -12.96 3.86 -22.24
N SER A 203 -13.85 4.71 -21.73
CA SER A 203 -13.77 6.17 -21.92
C SER A 203 -12.81 6.87 -20.94
N ARG A 204 -12.38 6.19 -19.87
CA ARG A 204 -11.58 6.77 -18.78
C ARG A 204 -10.18 6.19 -18.66
N VAL A 205 -9.97 4.97 -19.14
CA VAL A 205 -8.71 4.26 -18.94
C VAL A 205 -8.07 3.87 -20.27
N LYS A 206 -6.75 3.78 -20.22
CA LYS A 206 -5.93 3.17 -21.26
C LYS A 206 -5.08 2.10 -20.58
N PRO A 207 -5.25 0.80 -20.90
CA PRO A 207 -4.42 -0.22 -20.28
C PRO A 207 -2.99 -0.17 -20.83
N PRO A 208 -2.02 -0.83 -20.15
CA PRO A 208 -0.66 -0.97 -20.67
C PRO A 208 -0.64 -1.59 -22.08
N GLU A 209 0.40 -1.26 -22.85
CA GLU A 209 0.61 -1.85 -24.18
C GLU A 209 0.65 -3.38 -24.11
N GLY A 210 -0.02 -4.05 -25.05
CA GLY A 210 -0.15 -5.50 -25.09
C GLY A 210 -1.43 -6.05 -24.43
N ALA A 211 -2.17 -5.23 -23.68
CA ALA A 211 -3.48 -5.61 -23.16
C ALA A 211 -4.62 -5.26 -24.14
N VAL A 212 -5.65 -6.10 -24.18
CA VAL A 212 -6.92 -5.80 -24.86
C VAL A 212 -7.86 -5.09 -23.88
N LEU A 213 -8.48 -3.98 -24.29
CA LEU A 213 -9.49 -3.29 -23.49
C LEU A 213 -10.89 -3.71 -23.90
N VAL A 214 -11.73 -4.07 -22.93
CA VAL A 214 -13.17 -4.30 -23.08
C VAL A 214 -13.91 -3.31 -22.20
N ASP A 215 -14.95 -2.66 -22.75
CA ASP A 215 -15.81 -1.78 -21.97
C ASP A 215 -16.68 -2.61 -21.01
N PHE A 216 -16.65 -2.30 -19.72
CA PHE A 216 -17.44 -3.02 -18.72
C PHE A 216 -18.95 -2.98 -18.96
N ARG A 217 -19.44 -2.01 -19.74
CA ARG A 217 -20.87 -1.89 -20.12
C ARG A 217 -21.26 -2.84 -21.25
N ASP A 218 -20.29 -3.37 -21.99
CA ASP A 218 -20.52 -4.36 -23.04
C ASP A 218 -20.52 -5.76 -22.44
N ARG A 219 -21.69 -6.16 -21.93
CA ARG A 219 -21.86 -7.45 -21.26
C ARG A 219 -21.48 -8.63 -22.16
N GLU A 220 -21.82 -8.58 -23.45
CA GLU A 220 -21.51 -9.67 -24.38
C GLU A 220 -19.99 -9.82 -24.56
N ALA A 221 -19.28 -8.71 -24.74
CA ALA A 221 -17.82 -8.73 -24.83
C ALA A 221 -17.15 -9.20 -23.53
N VAL A 222 -17.68 -8.82 -22.37
CA VAL A 222 -17.19 -9.29 -21.06
C VAL A 222 -17.40 -10.80 -20.92
N GLU A 223 -18.60 -11.30 -21.22
CA GLU A 223 -18.88 -12.75 -21.14
C GLU A 223 -18.04 -13.56 -22.14
N ALA A 224 -17.77 -13.01 -23.33
CA ALA A 224 -16.85 -13.61 -24.30
C ALA A 224 -15.39 -13.64 -23.81
N ALA A 225 -14.93 -12.57 -23.16
CA ALA A 225 -13.58 -12.52 -22.58
C ALA A 225 -13.39 -13.56 -21.46
N LEU A 226 -14.44 -13.79 -20.66
CA LEU A 226 -14.46 -14.78 -19.58
C LEU A 226 -14.51 -16.23 -20.07
N ASP A 227 -14.94 -16.47 -21.32
CA ASP A 227 -15.06 -17.84 -21.84
C ASP A 227 -13.70 -18.49 -22.06
N GLY A 228 -13.47 -19.63 -21.39
CA GLY A 228 -12.18 -20.36 -21.43
C GLY A 228 -11.00 -19.62 -20.79
N VAL A 229 -11.26 -18.60 -19.97
CA VAL A 229 -10.21 -17.85 -19.26
C VAL A 229 -9.51 -18.73 -18.23
N TRP A 230 -8.21 -18.50 -18.02
CA TRP A 230 -7.45 -19.21 -16.99
C TRP A 230 -7.60 -18.55 -15.62
N CYS A 231 -7.60 -17.22 -15.55
CA CYS A 231 -7.73 -16.48 -14.30
C CYS A 231 -8.56 -15.20 -14.47
N VAL A 232 -9.41 -14.92 -13.50
CA VAL A 232 -10.16 -13.67 -13.34
C VAL A 232 -9.65 -12.94 -12.10
N VAL A 233 -9.31 -11.67 -12.26
CA VAL A 233 -8.76 -10.84 -11.19
C VAL A 233 -9.60 -9.56 -11.04
N SER A 234 -9.95 -9.16 -9.83
CA SER A 234 -10.64 -7.88 -9.56
C SER A 234 -9.73 -6.88 -8.85
N ALA A 235 -9.72 -5.64 -9.32
CA ALA A 235 -8.96 -4.50 -8.79
C ALA A 235 -9.69 -3.16 -9.03
N THR A 236 -11.01 -3.15 -8.82
CA THR A 236 -11.92 -2.03 -9.08
C THR A 236 -11.93 -0.97 -7.98
N GLY A 237 -11.48 -1.33 -6.77
CA GLY A 237 -11.48 -0.48 -5.58
C GLY A 237 -12.86 -0.25 -4.96
N ARG A 238 -13.85 -1.09 -5.29
CA ARG A 238 -15.25 -0.92 -4.86
C ARG A 238 -15.87 -2.26 -4.44
N ALA A 239 -16.38 -2.32 -3.21
CA ALA A 239 -17.12 -3.49 -2.73
C ALA A 239 -18.30 -3.81 -3.65
N GLY A 240 -18.44 -5.09 -4.02
CA GLY A 240 -19.51 -5.62 -4.86
C GLY A 240 -19.58 -5.04 -6.28
N ALA A 241 -18.50 -4.44 -6.80
CA ALA A 241 -18.50 -3.81 -8.11
C ALA A 241 -18.90 -4.73 -9.27
N LEU A 242 -18.63 -6.03 -9.14
CA LEU A 242 -18.91 -7.03 -10.18
C LEU A 242 -20.24 -7.76 -9.99
N ALA A 243 -20.93 -7.55 -8.86
CA ALA A 243 -22.21 -8.20 -8.57
C ALA A 243 -23.26 -7.85 -9.65
N GLY A 244 -23.92 -8.88 -10.20
CA GLY A 244 -24.91 -8.74 -11.27
C GLY A 244 -24.40 -8.18 -12.62
N THR A 245 -23.08 -8.02 -12.82
CA THR A 245 -22.55 -7.40 -14.06
C THR A 245 -22.39 -8.37 -15.23
N PHE A 246 -22.22 -9.66 -14.94
CA PHE A 246 -22.13 -10.76 -15.91
C PHE A 246 -22.65 -12.04 -15.25
N ASP A 247 -22.65 -13.16 -15.97
CA ASP A 247 -23.08 -14.46 -15.43
C ASP A 247 -22.12 -14.99 -14.35
N MET A 248 -22.40 -14.62 -13.09
CA MET A 248 -21.64 -15.01 -11.91
C MET A 248 -21.80 -16.50 -11.59
N GLU A 249 -22.96 -17.09 -11.91
CA GLU A 249 -23.20 -18.54 -11.71
C GLU A 249 -22.29 -19.36 -12.64
N LYS A 250 -22.18 -18.96 -13.91
CA LYS A 250 -21.25 -19.57 -14.87
C LYS A 250 -19.80 -19.45 -14.39
N LEU A 251 -19.39 -18.28 -13.90
CA LEU A 251 -18.04 -18.10 -13.35
C LEU A 251 -17.80 -19.00 -12.12
N ALA A 252 -18.77 -19.06 -11.20
CA ALA A 252 -18.69 -19.88 -9.99
C ALA A 252 -18.57 -21.38 -10.31
N ALA A 253 -19.35 -21.87 -11.27
CA ALA A 253 -19.37 -23.27 -11.69
C ALA A 253 -18.19 -23.66 -12.60
N GLY A 254 -17.50 -22.68 -13.20
CA GLY A 254 -16.37 -22.90 -14.10
C GLY A 254 -15.09 -23.32 -13.37
N ASN A 255 -14.00 -23.46 -14.14
CA ASN A 255 -12.68 -23.87 -13.63
C ASN A 255 -11.66 -22.71 -13.54
N ALA A 256 -12.03 -21.50 -13.95
CA ALA A 256 -11.12 -20.35 -13.92
C ALA A 256 -10.66 -20.03 -12.49
N LEU A 257 -9.39 -19.69 -12.30
CA LEU A 257 -8.94 -19.14 -11.02
C LEU A 257 -9.62 -17.78 -10.80
N ILE A 258 -9.93 -17.44 -9.55
CA ILE A 258 -10.56 -16.16 -9.21
C ILE A 258 -9.79 -15.53 -8.07
N ALA A 259 -9.32 -14.31 -8.25
CA ALA A 259 -8.57 -13.57 -7.25
C ALA A 259 -9.18 -12.17 -7.04
N ASN A 260 -9.34 -11.77 -5.79
CA ASN A 260 -9.58 -10.38 -5.44
C ASN A 260 -8.24 -9.70 -5.12
N MET A 261 -8.05 -8.47 -5.58
CA MET A 261 -6.92 -7.61 -5.22
C MET A 261 -7.39 -6.27 -4.64
N GLY A 262 -8.71 -6.06 -4.54
CA GLY A 262 -9.31 -4.97 -3.78
C GLY A 262 -9.24 -5.19 -2.27
N VAL A 263 -9.39 -4.10 -1.50
CA VAL A 263 -9.43 -4.16 -0.02
C VAL A 263 -10.66 -4.93 0.47
N GLU A 264 -11.81 -4.67 -0.15
CA GLU A 264 -13.10 -5.32 0.16
C GLU A 264 -13.44 -6.38 -0.89
N ASP A 265 -14.47 -7.21 -0.62
CA ASP A 265 -15.01 -8.16 -1.60
C ASP A 265 -15.65 -7.42 -2.78
N GLU A 266 -14.97 -7.44 -3.93
CA GLU A 266 -15.45 -6.78 -5.16
C GLU A 266 -16.40 -7.65 -6.00
N PHE A 267 -16.47 -8.96 -5.73
CA PHE A 267 -17.34 -9.89 -6.46
C PHE A 267 -18.77 -9.91 -5.92
N GLY A 268 -18.93 -9.73 -4.61
CA GLY A 268 -20.23 -9.74 -3.96
C GLY A 268 -20.77 -11.15 -3.66
N PRO A 269 -21.96 -11.25 -3.04
CA PRO A 269 -22.41 -12.46 -2.35
C PRO A 269 -22.73 -13.65 -3.27
N GLU A 270 -22.96 -13.40 -4.56
CA GLU A 270 -23.31 -14.43 -5.56
C GLU A 270 -22.16 -15.42 -5.80
N LEU A 271 -20.91 -14.98 -5.64
CA LEU A 271 -19.74 -15.85 -5.75
C LEU A 271 -19.36 -16.38 -4.36
N PRO A 272 -19.33 -17.70 -4.12
CA PRO A 272 -18.94 -18.25 -2.83
C PRO A 272 -17.49 -17.89 -2.47
N ALA A 273 -17.22 -17.62 -1.20
CA ALA A 273 -15.87 -17.24 -0.76
C ALA A 273 -14.85 -18.35 -1.04
N GLU A 274 -15.24 -19.61 -0.89
CA GLU A 274 -14.42 -20.80 -1.15
C GLU A 274 -13.94 -20.88 -2.61
N ARG A 275 -14.65 -20.23 -3.54
CA ARG A 275 -14.34 -20.26 -4.96
C ARG A 275 -13.26 -19.23 -5.36
N VAL A 276 -12.99 -18.27 -4.48
CA VAL A 276 -12.05 -17.17 -4.68
C VAL A 276 -10.81 -17.43 -3.84
N LEU A 277 -9.63 -17.27 -4.44
CA LEU A 277 -8.36 -17.37 -3.74
C LEU A 277 -8.34 -16.40 -2.55
N ASN A 278 -7.76 -16.85 -1.44
CA ASN A 278 -7.78 -16.14 -0.16
C ASN A 278 -9.19 -15.75 0.33
N ARG A 279 -10.22 -16.53 -0.04
CA ARG A 279 -11.60 -16.35 0.44
C ARG A 279 -12.15 -14.92 0.22
N LYS A 280 -11.82 -14.31 -0.92
CA LYS A 280 -12.15 -12.93 -1.33
C LYS A 280 -11.38 -11.81 -0.62
N ALA A 281 -10.53 -12.12 0.36
CA ALA A 281 -9.55 -11.12 0.81
C ALA A 281 -8.50 -10.89 -0.29
N PRO A 282 -7.83 -9.73 -0.32
CA PRO A 282 -6.80 -9.47 -1.31
C PRO A 282 -5.71 -10.56 -1.30
N LEU A 283 -5.40 -11.13 -2.46
CA LEU A 283 -4.60 -12.36 -2.57
C LEU A 283 -3.19 -12.21 -1.96
N ASN A 284 -2.55 -11.06 -2.12
CA ASN A 284 -1.19 -10.85 -1.62
C ASN A 284 -1.08 -10.92 -0.08
N PHE A 285 -2.19 -10.84 0.66
CA PHE A 285 -2.18 -10.98 2.13
C PHE A 285 -1.98 -12.41 2.64
N VAL A 286 -1.89 -13.41 1.75
CA VAL A 286 -1.43 -14.76 2.12
C VAL A 286 0.09 -14.82 2.33
N LEU A 287 0.82 -13.79 1.90
CA LEU A 287 2.28 -13.74 1.93
C LEU A 287 2.75 -13.14 3.26
N GLU A 288 3.92 -13.59 3.74
CA GLU A 288 4.56 -13.02 4.94
C GLU A 288 4.75 -11.50 4.79
N GLU A 289 5.15 -11.06 3.60
CA GLU A 289 5.20 -9.66 3.22
C GLU A 289 4.24 -9.41 2.05
N PRO A 290 3.02 -8.89 2.30
CA PRO A 290 2.06 -8.63 1.23
C PRO A 290 2.62 -7.69 0.16
N THR A 291 3.40 -6.71 0.61
CA THR A 291 4.16 -5.78 -0.23
C THR A 291 5.61 -5.76 0.25
N ARG A 292 6.57 -5.97 -0.66
CA ARG A 292 8.00 -5.96 -0.31
C ARG A 292 8.48 -4.55 0.04
N LEU A 293 9.52 -4.48 0.88
CA LEU A 293 10.11 -3.23 1.38
C LEU A 293 10.43 -2.23 0.25
N LYS A 294 11.06 -2.68 -0.83
CA LYS A 294 11.41 -1.82 -1.98
C LYS A 294 10.26 -1.05 -2.63
N TYR A 295 9.01 -1.48 -2.40
CA TYR A 295 7.83 -0.78 -2.90
C TYR A 295 7.18 0.16 -1.88
N ILE A 296 7.36 -0.09 -0.58
CA ILE A 296 6.81 0.74 0.50
C ILE A 296 7.80 1.78 1.03
N ASP A 297 9.12 1.57 0.87
CA ASP A 297 10.16 2.48 1.33
C ASP A 297 9.90 3.95 0.99
N PRO A 298 9.59 4.32 -0.27
CA PRO A 298 9.36 5.71 -0.63
C PRO A 298 8.15 6.31 0.11
N THR A 299 7.08 5.52 0.27
CA THR A 299 5.88 5.94 0.98
C THR A 299 6.14 6.08 2.48
N MET A 300 6.90 5.16 3.09
CA MET A 300 7.27 5.26 4.50
C MET A 300 8.17 6.45 4.78
N ALA A 301 9.09 6.77 3.86
CA ALA A 301 9.90 7.98 3.93
C ALA A 301 9.06 9.25 3.80
N LEU A 302 8.04 9.25 2.92
CA LEU A 302 7.12 10.37 2.75
C LEU A 302 6.23 10.58 3.99
N ASP A 303 5.73 9.50 4.57
CA ASP A 303 4.95 9.53 5.80
C ASP A 303 5.75 10.15 6.95
N ASN A 304 7.00 9.69 7.15
CA ASN A 304 7.93 10.32 8.09
C ASN A 304 8.16 11.81 7.78
N ALA A 305 8.33 12.17 6.51
CA ALA A 305 8.57 13.55 6.10
C ALA A 305 7.38 14.48 6.34
N GLY A 306 6.18 13.95 6.54
CA GLY A 306 5.02 14.74 6.98
C GLY A 306 5.25 15.41 8.34
N ILE A 307 6.03 14.80 9.24
CA ILE A 307 6.33 15.36 10.56
C ILE A 307 7.02 16.73 10.48
N PRO A 308 8.21 16.88 9.85
CA PRO A 308 8.86 18.18 9.75
C PRO A 308 8.03 19.21 8.94
N VAL A 309 7.18 18.77 8.01
CA VAL A 309 6.24 19.66 7.30
C VAL A 309 5.21 20.24 8.26
N LEU A 310 4.62 19.43 9.15
CA LEU A 310 3.69 19.90 10.18
C LEU A 310 4.38 20.85 11.17
N LEU A 311 5.62 20.53 11.58
CA LEU A 311 6.39 21.33 12.54
C LEU A 311 6.81 22.71 12.02
N ALA A 312 7.01 22.84 10.71
CA ALA A 312 7.32 24.13 10.09
C ALA A 312 6.21 25.17 10.31
N GLY A 313 4.98 24.72 10.56
CA GLY A 313 3.83 25.57 10.85
C GLY A 313 3.29 26.31 9.63
N GLY A 314 2.20 27.05 9.81
CA GLY A 314 1.56 27.84 8.75
C GLY A 314 0.70 27.05 7.76
N LEU A 315 0.46 25.76 8.03
CA LEU A 315 -0.45 24.93 7.22
C LEU A 315 -1.92 25.22 7.56
N PRO A 316 -2.83 25.12 6.58
CA PRO A 316 -4.26 25.23 6.84
C PRO A 316 -4.78 24.00 7.62
N ALA A 317 -5.94 24.15 8.24
CA ALA A 317 -6.68 23.01 8.77
C ALA A 317 -7.15 22.09 7.63
N GLY A 318 -7.22 20.79 7.93
CA GLY A 318 -7.63 19.77 6.97
C GLY A 318 -6.46 19.19 6.17
N LEU A 319 -6.77 18.62 5.01
CA LEU A 319 -5.84 17.84 4.20
C LEU A 319 -4.81 18.74 3.51
N VAL A 320 -3.54 18.39 3.66
CA VAL A 320 -2.39 19.06 3.06
C VAL A 320 -1.64 18.04 2.21
N GLN A 321 -1.41 18.38 0.95
CA GLN A 321 -0.73 17.50 0.03
C GLN A 321 0.80 17.62 0.13
N PRO A 322 1.54 16.53 -0.15
CA PRO A 322 2.98 16.59 -0.36
C PRO A 322 3.35 17.62 -1.43
N SER A 323 4.46 18.34 -1.23
CA SER A 323 4.98 19.20 -2.27
C SER A 323 5.70 18.36 -3.34
N PRO A 324 5.65 18.74 -4.63
CA PRO A 324 6.38 18.04 -5.68
C PRO A 324 7.87 17.92 -5.42
N GLU A 325 8.48 18.93 -4.79
CA GLU A 325 9.91 18.97 -4.46
C GLU A 325 10.26 17.96 -3.37
N LEU A 326 9.41 17.81 -2.34
CA LEU A 326 9.59 16.80 -1.31
C LEU A 326 9.52 15.40 -1.92
N GLU A 327 8.53 15.16 -2.78
CA GLU A 327 8.38 13.88 -3.44
C GLU A 327 9.55 13.59 -4.40
N GLU A 328 10.01 14.59 -5.16
CA GLU A 328 11.14 14.45 -6.07
C GLU A 328 12.43 14.09 -5.32
N LYS A 329 12.66 14.71 -4.14
CA LYS A 329 13.83 14.38 -3.31
C LYS A 329 13.82 12.91 -2.88
N ILE A 330 12.65 12.37 -2.52
CA ILE A 330 12.50 10.96 -2.16
C ILE A 330 12.71 10.08 -3.39
N LEU A 331 12.05 10.38 -4.51
CA LEU A 331 12.16 9.63 -5.76
C LEU A 331 13.60 9.61 -6.31
N ASP A 332 14.34 10.71 -6.18
CA ASP A 332 15.75 10.78 -6.60
C ASP A 332 16.63 9.76 -5.87
N ALA A 333 16.43 9.59 -4.55
CA ALA A 333 17.13 8.55 -3.79
C ALA A 333 16.77 7.14 -4.30
N VAL A 334 15.49 6.90 -4.59
CA VAL A 334 15.00 5.62 -5.12
C VAL A 334 15.58 5.34 -6.50
N ARG A 335 15.62 6.32 -7.41
CA ARG A 335 16.18 6.15 -8.75
C ARG A 335 17.69 5.88 -8.73
N LYS A 336 18.43 6.52 -7.82
CA LYS A 336 19.89 6.39 -7.72
C LYS A 336 20.36 5.11 -7.06
N HIS A 337 19.63 4.62 -6.07
CA HIS A 337 20.12 3.57 -5.17
C HIS A 337 19.16 2.40 -4.97
N GLY A 338 17.93 2.49 -5.48
CA GLY A 338 16.87 1.52 -5.20
C GLY A 338 16.84 0.32 -6.14
N ALA A 339 16.59 -0.85 -5.57
CA ALA A 339 16.31 -2.09 -6.31
C ALA A 339 15.02 -2.01 -7.15
N VAL A 340 14.11 -1.08 -6.82
CA VAL A 340 12.89 -0.81 -7.60
C VAL A 340 13.15 0.11 -8.81
N ALA A 341 14.33 0.76 -8.91
CA ALA A 341 14.62 1.72 -9.96
C ALA A 341 14.36 1.22 -11.39
N PRO A 342 14.70 -0.04 -11.76
CA PRO A 342 14.40 -0.58 -13.10
C PRO A 342 12.90 -0.69 -13.42
N GLU A 343 12.04 -0.74 -12.40
CA GLU A 343 10.60 -0.89 -12.55
C GLU A 343 9.86 0.46 -12.56
N LEU A 344 10.50 1.55 -12.10
CA LEU A 344 9.86 2.87 -12.05
C LEU A 344 9.36 3.36 -13.42
N PRO A 345 10.08 3.17 -14.55
CA PRO A 345 9.57 3.56 -15.87
C PRO A 345 8.23 2.92 -16.23
N LEU A 346 7.91 1.75 -15.65
CA LEU A 346 6.63 1.08 -15.88
C LEU A 346 5.44 1.89 -15.34
N MET A 347 5.68 2.77 -14.34
CA MET A 347 4.68 3.66 -13.75
C MET A 347 4.92 5.14 -14.10
N GLU A 348 5.73 5.45 -15.11
CA GLU A 348 6.12 6.84 -15.43
C GLU A 348 4.92 7.76 -15.72
N GLU A 349 3.83 7.22 -16.29
CA GLU A 349 2.59 8.00 -16.50
C GLU A 349 1.96 8.53 -15.19
N PHE A 350 2.39 8.01 -14.03
CA PHE A 350 1.91 8.40 -12.69
C PHE A 350 2.97 9.09 -11.82
N LEU A 351 4.25 9.06 -12.24
CA LEU A 351 5.41 9.58 -11.49
C LEU A 351 5.89 10.92 -12.06
#